data_AF-A0A7S1TLP4-F1
#
_entry.id   AF-A0A7S1TLP4-F1
#
_cell.length_a   1.000
_cell.length_b   1.000
_cell.length_c   1.000
_cell.angle_alpha   90.00
_cell.angle_beta   90.00
_cell.angle_gamma   90.00
#
_symmetry.space_group_name_H-M   'P 1'
#
loop_
_entity.id
_entity.type
_entity.pdbx_description
1 polymer ?
#
loop_
_entity_poly.entity_id
_entity_poly.type
_entity_poly.pdbx_seq_one_letter_code
_entity_poly.pdbx_strand_id
1 'polypeptide(L)'
;VTIVGIVKRLSLDAERASSRQAQPEYELYISAVSLTNLRELERHRRVSHAGAFNGLTQRELSVFDRINRSRDPFALIVSSLCPSIYGHEMVKAGLVLTLFGGSDPQVLFPESAARRSDGEHVETGAEQAGSSVDYNDAVRSSIHCLVVGDPGLGKSCMLKAVSTVSTRGVFVAGK
;
A
#
# COMPACT_ATOMS: atom_id res chain seq x y z
N VAL A 1 -9.64 -4.66 8.12
CA VAL A 1 -9.83 -4.94 9.57
C VAL A 1 -9.78 -6.44 9.72
N THR A 2 -9.07 -6.96 10.72
CA THR A 2 -9.14 -8.40 11.06
C THR A 2 -10.20 -8.57 12.14
N ILE A 3 -11.08 -9.55 11.96
CA ILE A 3 -12.12 -9.89 12.92
C ILE A 3 -11.83 -11.30 13.43
N VAL A 4 -11.66 -11.44 14.74
CA VAL A 4 -11.59 -12.75 15.41
C VAL A 4 -12.87 -12.90 16.21
N GLY A 5 -13.55 -14.03 16.08
CA GLY A 5 -14.85 -14.24 16.73
C GLY A 5 -15.35 -15.66 16.59
N ILE A 6 -16.46 -15.94 17.27
CA ILE A 6 -17.12 -17.24 17.25
C ILE A 6 -18.16 -17.23 16.13
N VAL A 7 -18.02 -18.14 15.15
CA VAL A 7 -19.08 -18.38 14.15
C VAL A 7 -20.29 -18.96 14.86
N LYS A 8 -21.44 -18.31 14.72
CA LYS A 8 -22.74 -18.75 15.27
C LYS A 8 -23.72 -18.97 14.13
N ARG A 9 -24.70 -19.84 14.39
CA ARG A 9 -25.77 -20.23 13.47
C ARG A 9 -27.10 -19.77 14.05
N LEU A 10 -27.89 -19.05 13.25
CA LEU A 10 -29.27 -18.72 13.52
C LEU A 10 -30.17 -19.64 12.69
N SER A 11 -31.16 -20.28 13.31
CA SER A 11 -32.26 -20.93 12.56
C SER A 11 -33.17 -19.85 12.01
N LEU A 12 -33.37 -19.86 10.70
CA LEU A 12 -34.46 -19.11 10.08
C LEU A 12 -35.71 -19.98 10.18
N ASP A 13 -36.56 -19.67 11.16
CA ASP A 13 -37.78 -20.44 11.41
C ASP A 13 -38.75 -20.24 10.23
N ALA A 14 -38.98 -21.31 9.49
CA ALA A 14 -39.71 -21.26 8.23
C ALA A 14 -41.23 -21.17 8.44
N GLU A 15 -41.75 -19.97 8.67
CA GLU A 15 -43.20 -19.65 8.68
C GLU A 15 -43.95 -20.03 7.38
N ARG A 16 -43.26 -20.58 6.36
CA ARG A 16 -43.80 -20.99 5.07
C ARG A 16 -43.29 -22.35 4.59
N ALA A 17 -43.37 -23.39 5.43
CA ALA A 17 -43.02 -24.77 5.05
C ALA A 17 -44.11 -25.81 5.39
N SER A 18 -45.22 -25.81 4.65
CA SER A 18 -46.29 -26.83 4.76
C SER A 18 -45.92 -28.17 4.09
N SER A 19 -44.66 -28.59 4.16
CA SER A 19 -44.19 -29.87 3.61
C SER A 19 -43.09 -30.48 4.48
N ARG A 20 -43.13 -31.81 4.66
CA ARG A 20 -42.22 -32.57 5.54
C ARG A 20 -40.78 -32.75 5.00
N GLN A 21 -40.35 -31.90 4.06
CA GLN A 21 -39.09 -32.06 3.32
C GLN A 21 -38.31 -30.74 3.08
N ALA A 22 -38.68 -29.64 3.73
CA ALA A 22 -37.82 -28.46 3.76
C ALA A 22 -36.53 -28.76 4.56
N GLN A 23 -35.35 -28.56 3.94
CA GLN A 23 -34.12 -28.51 4.73
C GLN A 23 -34.08 -27.19 5.51
N PRO A 24 -33.70 -27.20 6.80
CA PRO A 24 -33.65 -25.98 7.59
C PRO A 24 -32.50 -25.09 7.11
N GLU A 25 -32.82 -23.87 6.69
CA GLU A 25 -31.81 -22.86 6.33
C GLU A 25 -31.14 -22.27 7.58
N TYR A 26 -29.97 -21.69 7.38
CA TYR A 26 -29.11 -21.19 8.46
C TYR A 26 -28.41 -19.89 8.06
N GLU A 27 -28.71 -18.82 8.76
CA GLU A 27 -27.88 -17.62 8.69
C GLU A 27 -26.65 -17.83 9.59
N LEU A 28 -25.46 -17.58 9.03
CA LEU A 28 -24.19 -17.68 9.74
C LEU A 28 -23.66 -16.27 10.02
N TYR A 29 -23.45 -15.95 11.30
CA TYR A 29 -22.88 -14.67 11.71
C TYR A 29 -21.64 -14.86 12.60
N ILE A 30 -20.72 -13.90 12.57
CA ILE A 30 -19.54 -13.92 13.43
C ILE A 30 -19.81 -13.06 14.67
N SER A 31 -19.92 -13.73 15.82
CA SER A 31 -19.91 -13.07 17.13
C SER A 31 -18.48 -12.61 17.40
N ALA A 32 -18.15 -11.38 16.99
CA ALA A 32 -16.82 -10.81 17.16
C ALA A 32 -16.38 -10.80 18.64
N VAL A 33 -15.12 -11.19 18.87
CA VAL A 33 -14.43 -11.21 20.17
C VAL A 33 -13.25 -10.23 20.17
N SER A 34 -12.60 -10.02 19.02
CA SER A 34 -11.56 -9.00 18.82
C SER A 34 -11.62 -8.40 17.42
N LEU A 35 -11.34 -7.09 17.33
CA LEU A 35 -11.36 -6.29 16.12
C LEU A 35 -10.04 -5.53 15.98
N THR A 36 -9.20 -5.91 15.00
CA THR A 36 -7.89 -5.29 14.78
C THR A 36 -7.92 -4.37 13.56
N ASN A 37 -7.86 -3.06 13.80
CA ASN A 37 -7.81 -2.08 12.72
C ASN A 37 -6.38 -1.88 12.16
N LEU A 38 -6.02 -2.74 11.21
CA LEU A 38 -4.73 -2.67 10.48
C LEU A 38 -4.40 -1.28 9.92
N ARG A 39 -5.38 -0.48 9.46
CA ARG A 39 -5.13 0.87 8.91
C ARG A 39 -4.72 1.89 9.97
N GLU A 40 -5.09 1.65 11.22
CA GLU A 40 -4.81 2.51 12.38
C GLU A 40 -3.48 2.13 13.03
N LEU A 41 -3.21 0.82 13.09
CA LEU A 41 -1.88 0.29 13.37
C LEU A 41 -0.85 0.74 12.31
N GLU A 42 -1.21 0.78 11.02
CA GLU A 42 -0.42 1.37 9.93
C GLU A 42 -0.13 2.86 10.16
N ARG A 43 -1.09 3.63 10.71
CA ARG A 43 -0.90 5.06 11.02
C ARG A 43 0.07 5.28 12.18
N HIS A 44 -0.09 4.57 13.30
CA HIS A 44 0.88 4.64 14.41
C HIS A 44 2.29 4.17 13.99
N ARG A 45 2.40 3.16 13.11
CA ARG A 45 3.69 2.71 12.54
C ARG A 45 4.33 3.70 11.56
N ARG A 46 3.60 4.70 11.05
CA ARG A 46 4.18 5.81 10.26
C ARG A 46 4.74 6.93 11.13
N VAL A 47 4.09 7.25 12.25
CA VAL A 47 4.61 8.24 13.21
C VAL A 47 5.85 7.71 13.93
N SER A 48 5.91 6.40 14.18
CA SER A 48 7.06 5.74 14.81
C SER A 48 7.75 4.77 13.84
N HIS A 49 8.74 5.25 13.08
CA HIS A 49 9.57 4.41 12.18
C HIS A 49 10.13 3.15 12.87
N ALA A 50 10.46 3.21 14.17
CA ALA A 50 10.89 2.04 14.95
C ALA A 50 9.80 0.94 15.02
N GLY A 51 8.53 1.31 15.14
CA GLY A 51 7.40 0.38 15.28
C GLY A 51 7.14 -0.49 14.04
N ALA A 52 7.72 -0.14 12.88
CA ALA A 52 7.73 -1.03 11.72
C ALA A 52 8.54 -2.31 12.00
N PHE A 53 9.66 -2.20 12.71
CA PHE A 53 10.66 -3.28 12.85
C PHE A 53 10.49 -4.15 14.10
N ASN A 54 9.63 -3.76 15.06
CA ASN A 54 9.38 -4.50 16.31
C ASN A 54 8.90 -5.97 16.16
N GLY A 55 8.61 -6.44 14.95
CA GLY A 55 8.25 -7.83 14.65
C GLY A 55 9.36 -8.67 14.00
N LEU A 56 10.53 -8.09 13.70
CA LEU A 56 11.64 -8.80 13.05
C LEU A 56 12.56 -9.48 14.07
N THR A 57 12.97 -10.70 13.76
CA THR A 57 14.02 -11.41 14.50
C THR A 57 15.41 -10.88 14.13
N GLN A 58 16.40 -11.08 15.01
CA GLN A 58 17.80 -10.76 14.70
C GLN A 58 18.35 -11.51 13.47
N ARG A 59 17.75 -12.66 13.11
CA ARG A 59 18.12 -13.42 11.90
C ARG A 59 17.67 -12.71 10.62
N GLU A 60 16.51 -12.07 10.64
CA GLU A 60 16.03 -11.27 9.50
C GLU A 60 16.85 -9.98 9.39
N LEU A 61 17.12 -9.31 10.52
CA LEU A 61 17.96 -8.11 10.55
C LEU A 61 19.38 -8.34 9.99
N SER A 62 20.01 -9.48 10.29
CA SER A 62 21.33 -9.81 9.71
C SER A 62 21.27 -10.16 8.22
N VAL A 63 20.14 -10.66 7.72
CA VAL A 63 19.92 -10.84 6.27
C VAL A 63 19.71 -9.50 5.57
N PHE A 64 18.96 -8.55 6.15
CA PHE A 64 18.82 -7.20 5.61
C PHE A 64 20.16 -6.46 5.55
N ASP A 65 20.95 -6.50 6.63
CA ASP A 65 22.31 -5.93 6.67
C ASP A 65 23.23 -6.58 5.60
N ARG A 66 23.19 -7.91 5.43
CA ARG A 66 23.94 -8.61 4.39
C ARG A 66 23.52 -8.23 2.97
N ILE A 67 22.23 -7.97 2.71
CA ILE A 67 21.75 -7.49 1.42
C ILE A 67 22.19 -6.04 1.19
N ASN A 68 22.07 -5.18 2.20
CA ASN A 68 22.47 -3.77 2.13
C ASN A 68 23.99 -3.60 1.90
N ARG A 69 24.82 -4.53 2.41
CA ARG A 69 26.27 -4.60 2.16
C ARG A 69 26.66 -5.26 0.82
N SER A 70 25.69 -5.69 0.00
CA SER A 70 25.98 -6.18 -1.35
C SER A 70 26.40 -5.04 -2.28
N ARG A 71 27.11 -5.36 -3.38
CA ARG A 71 27.67 -4.36 -4.30
C ARG A 71 26.62 -3.47 -4.97
N ASP A 72 25.44 -4.02 -5.22
CA ASP A 72 24.28 -3.29 -5.75
C ASP A 72 22.98 -3.96 -5.25
N PRO A 73 22.42 -3.50 -4.12
CA PRO A 73 21.17 -4.05 -3.60
C PRO A 73 19.98 -3.72 -4.50
N PHE A 74 20.04 -2.65 -5.30
CA PHE A 74 18.95 -2.26 -6.19
C PHE A 74 18.86 -3.21 -7.38
N ALA A 75 19.97 -3.46 -8.10
CA ALA A 75 19.99 -4.44 -9.18
C ALA A 75 19.64 -5.86 -8.70
N LEU A 76 20.00 -6.22 -7.47
CA LEU A 76 19.59 -7.47 -6.82
C LEU A 76 18.05 -7.54 -6.67
N ILE A 77 17.41 -6.50 -6.12
CA ILE A 77 15.95 -6.43 -5.98
C ILE A 77 15.28 -6.46 -7.37
N VAL A 78 15.77 -5.67 -8.32
CA VAL A 78 15.25 -5.54 -9.69
C VAL A 78 15.28 -6.88 -10.44
N SER A 79 16.41 -7.59 -10.42
CA SER A 79 16.53 -8.92 -11.03
C SER A 79 15.65 -9.97 -10.32
N SER A 80 15.46 -9.85 -9.01
CA SER A 80 14.62 -10.76 -8.22
C SER A 80 13.09 -10.58 -8.42
N LEU A 81 12.63 -9.42 -8.92
CA LEU A 81 11.20 -9.12 -9.06
C LEU A 81 10.50 -10.07 -10.06
N CYS A 82 11.19 -10.46 -11.13
CA CYS A 82 10.64 -11.35 -12.15
C CYS A 82 11.76 -12.16 -12.83
N PRO A 83 12.30 -13.20 -12.17
CA PRO A 83 13.45 -13.96 -12.66
C PRO A 83 13.11 -14.86 -13.86
N SER A 84 11.81 -15.09 -14.13
CA SER A 84 11.32 -15.80 -15.30
C SER A 84 11.40 -15.00 -16.61
N ILE A 85 11.76 -13.71 -16.55
CA ILE A 85 11.95 -12.85 -17.73
C ILE A 85 13.40 -12.38 -17.76
N TYR A 86 14.11 -12.77 -18.80
CA TYR A 86 15.48 -12.32 -19.05
C TYR A 86 15.50 -10.87 -19.56
N GLY A 87 16.39 -10.04 -18.98
CA GLY A 87 16.56 -8.65 -19.38
C GLY A 87 15.37 -7.74 -19.02
N HIS A 88 15.27 -6.62 -19.75
CA HIS A 88 14.35 -5.51 -19.45
C HIS A 88 14.53 -4.92 -18.03
N GLU A 89 15.76 -4.93 -17.50
CA GLU A 89 16.05 -4.48 -16.13
C GLU A 89 15.60 -3.04 -15.85
N MET A 90 15.63 -2.13 -16.84
CA MET A 90 15.08 -0.77 -16.69
C MET A 90 13.55 -0.74 -16.48
N VAL A 91 12.81 -1.68 -17.09
CA VAL A 91 11.36 -1.80 -16.89
C VAL A 91 11.07 -2.40 -15.51
N LYS A 92 11.80 -3.45 -15.12
CA LYS A 92 11.76 -4.03 -13.78
C LYS A 92 12.10 -2.97 -12.71
N ALA A 93 13.09 -2.11 -12.95
CA ALA A 93 13.47 -1.00 -12.07
C ALA A 93 12.35 0.01 -11.88
N GLY A 94 11.68 0.44 -12.95
CA GLY A 94 10.50 1.30 -12.87
C GLY A 94 9.36 0.67 -12.07
N LEU A 95 9.15 -0.65 -12.20
CA LEU A 95 8.15 -1.41 -11.44
C LEU A 95 8.54 -1.57 -9.95
N VAL A 96 9.82 -1.81 -9.62
CA VAL A 96 10.34 -1.82 -8.24
C VAL A 96 10.17 -0.46 -7.57
N LEU A 97 10.54 0.63 -8.24
CA LEU A 97 10.34 1.99 -7.72
C LEU A 97 8.85 2.30 -7.52
N THR A 98 7.98 1.80 -8.40
CA THR A 98 6.51 1.91 -8.24
C THR A 98 5.98 1.10 -7.04
N LEU A 99 6.59 -0.04 -6.72
CA LEU A 99 6.25 -0.84 -5.52
C LEU A 99 6.71 -0.19 -4.21
N PHE A 100 7.83 0.54 -4.20
CA PHE A 100 8.26 1.32 -3.04
C PHE A 100 7.49 2.64 -2.90
N GLY A 101 7.14 3.28 -4.02
CA GLY A 101 6.54 4.60 -4.06
C GLY A 101 7.56 5.73 -3.77
N GLY A 102 7.10 6.98 -3.82
CA GLY A 102 7.87 8.14 -3.39
C GLY A 102 7.77 8.40 -1.89
N SER A 103 8.78 9.08 -1.35
CA SER A 103 8.79 9.59 0.02
C SER A 103 7.71 10.66 0.24
N ASP A 104 7.29 10.83 1.50
CA ASP A 104 6.36 11.89 1.89
C ASP A 104 7.03 13.28 1.77
N PRO A 105 6.42 14.26 1.07
CA PRO A 105 6.96 15.62 0.97
C PRO A 105 7.23 16.30 2.32
N GLN A 106 6.47 15.96 3.37
CA GLN A 106 6.66 16.52 4.72
C GLN A 106 7.95 16.02 5.39
N VAL A 107 8.45 14.85 4.99
CA VAL A 107 9.70 14.27 5.49
C VAL A 107 10.91 14.81 4.72
N LEU A 108 10.74 15.14 3.43
CA LEU A 108 11.81 15.72 2.60
C LEU A 108 11.95 17.25 2.77
N PHE A 109 10.85 17.96 3.05
CA PHE A 109 10.82 19.42 3.16
C PHE A 109 10.19 19.87 4.49
N PRO A 110 10.82 19.57 5.65
CA PRO A 110 10.27 19.90 6.96
C PRO A 110 10.08 21.41 7.15
N GLU A 111 10.95 22.25 6.57
CA GLU A 111 10.88 23.71 6.64
C GLU A 111 9.63 24.28 5.94
N SER A 112 9.17 23.63 4.85
CA SER A 112 7.92 23.97 4.16
C SER A 112 6.67 23.55 4.94
N ALA A 113 6.79 22.60 5.86
CA ALA A 113 5.72 22.21 6.79
C ALA A 113 5.73 23.05 8.08
N ALA A 114 6.89 23.58 8.50
CA ALA A 114 7.06 24.38 9.72
C ALA A 114 6.35 25.75 9.65
N ARG A 115 6.22 26.36 8.47
CA ARG A 115 5.50 27.64 8.24
C ARG A 115 3.97 27.56 8.45
N ARG A 116 3.48 26.59 9.22
CA ARG A 116 2.06 26.33 9.50
C ARG A 116 1.63 26.69 10.93
N SER A 117 2.57 26.88 11.86
CA SER A 117 2.26 27.21 13.26
C SER A 117 2.38 28.70 13.59
N ASP A 118 3.34 29.39 12.97
CA ASP A 118 3.82 30.68 13.48
C ASP A 118 3.13 31.84 12.75
N GLY A 119 1.84 32.01 13.04
CA GLY A 119 1.02 33.12 12.52
C GLY A 119 1.27 34.43 13.27
N GLU A 120 2.38 35.11 12.96
CA GLU A 120 2.65 36.46 13.46
C GLU A 120 2.29 37.51 12.39
N HIS A 121 1.19 38.24 12.63
CA HIS A 121 0.75 39.33 11.76
C HIS A 121 1.65 40.57 11.93
N VAL A 122 2.40 40.93 10.88
CA VAL A 122 2.99 42.26 10.73
C VAL A 122 2.50 42.85 9.41
N GLU A 123 1.53 43.75 9.50
CA GLU A 123 0.99 44.47 8.34
C GLU A 123 1.90 45.66 7.99
N THR A 124 2.47 45.68 6.78
CA THR A 124 2.90 46.93 6.13
C THR A 124 2.83 46.74 4.61
N GLY A 125 1.90 47.43 3.96
CA GLY A 125 1.45 47.08 2.62
C GLY A 125 2.20 47.76 1.47
N ALA A 126 2.24 47.07 0.33
CA ALA A 126 2.38 47.65 -1.00
C ALA A 126 1.57 46.82 -2.02
N GLU A 127 1.07 47.50 -3.05
CA GLU A 127 0.21 46.99 -4.12
C GLU A 127 1.04 46.29 -5.23
N GLN A 128 0.52 45.41 -6.11
CA GLN A 128 -0.82 44.84 -6.33
C GLN A 128 -0.74 43.58 -7.22
N ALA A 129 -1.85 42.84 -7.34
CA ALA A 129 -2.24 42.05 -8.52
C ALA A 129 -1.29 40.93 -9.05
N GLY A 130 -1.12 39.86 -8.26
CA GLY A 130 -0.86 38.51 -8.76
C GLY A 130 -1.70 37.53 -7.96
N SER A 131 -2.51 36.67 -8.60
CA SER A 131 -3.45 35.82 -7.87
C SER A 131 -2.72 34.81 -6.98
N SER A 132 -2.88 34.95 -5.66
CA SER A 132 -2.45 33.99 -4.65
C SER A 132 -3.30 32.72 -4.73
N VAL A 133 -3.08 31.94 -5.78
CA VAL A 133 -3.61 30.58 -5.89
C VAL A 133 -2.86 29.76 -4.86
N ASP A 134 -3.53 29.43 -3.77
CA ASP A 134 -3.08 28.46 -2.78
C ASP A 134 -2.81 27.11 -3.46
N TYR A 135 -1.58 26.89 -3.91
CA TYR A 135 -1.14 25.61 -4.49
C TYR A 135 -0.90 24.56 -3.39
N ASN A 136 -1.86 24.45 -2.48
CA ASN A 136 -1.97 23.46 -1.42
C ASN A 136 -2.49 22.10 -1.93
N ASP A 137 -2.38 21.86 -3.24
CA ASP A 137 -2.56 20.52 -3.82
C ASP A 137 -1.52 19.57 -3.20
N ALA A 138 -2.00 18.54 -2.51
CA ALA A 138 -1.15 17.58 -1.81
C ALA A 138 -0.29 16.80 -2.82
N VAL A 139 0.98 17.20 -2.94
CA VAL A 139 1.93 16.66 -3.93
C VAL A 139 1.98 15.14 -3.85
N ARG A 140 1.48 14.48 -4.90
CA ARG A 140 1.39 13.02 -4.97
C ARG A 140 2.79 12.39 -4.96
N SER A 141 3.06 11.56 -3.95
CA SER A 141 4.25 10.72 -3.89
C SER A 141 4.09 9.38 -4.63
N SER A 142 2.86 8.99 -4.96
CA SER A 142 2.56 7.76 -5.73
C SER A 142 3.10 7.85 -7.16
N ILE A 143 3.98 6.92 -7.51
CA ILE A 143 4.47 6.72 -8.88
C ILE A 143 3.42 5.94 -9.68
N HIS A 144 3.17 6.35 -10.92
CA HIS A 144 2.29 5.65 -11.85
C HIS A 144 3.06 5.31 -13.13
N CYS A 145 3.19 4.02 -13.44
CA CYS A 145 3.91 3.52 -14.61
C CYS A 145 2.96 3.01 -15.70
N LEU A 146 3.30 3.27 -16.97
CA LEU A 146 2.68 2.66 -18.15
C LEU A 146 3.73 1.81 -18.88
N VAL A 147 3.39 0.58 -19.26
CA VAL A 147 4.32 -0.36 -19.92
C VAL A 147 3.79 -0.72 -21.30
N VAL A 148 4.44 -0.20 -22.34
CA VAL A 148 4.11 -0.41 -23.77
C VAL A 148 5.24 -1.18 -24.46
N GLY A 149 4.94 -1.85 -25.57
CA GLY A 149 5.88 -2.64 -26.36
C GLY A 149 5.19 -3.82 -27.05
N ASP A 150 5.93 -4.62 -27.79
CA ASP A 150 5.41 -5.69 -28.66
C ASP A 150 4.71 -6.85 -27.90
N PRO A 151 3.80 -7.59 -28.56
CA PRO A 151 3.33 -8.88 -28.05
C PRO A 151 4.51 -9.84 -27.79
N GLY A 152 4.37 -10.72 -26.81
CA GLY A 152 5.42 -11.68 -26.42
C GLY A 152 6.48 -11.14 -25.44
N LEU A 153 6.73 -9.83 -25.35
CA LEU A 153 7.75 -9.21 -24.46
C LEU A 153 7.45 -9.28 -22.94
N GLY A 154 6.79 -10.31 -22.44
CA GLY A 154 6.63 -10.58 -21.00
C GLY A 154 5.81 -9.57 -20.19
N LYS A 155 5.35 -8.44 -20.75
CA LYS A 155 4.68 -7.33 -20.05
C LYS A 155 3.60 -7.80 -19.06
N SER A 156 2.67 -8.64 -19.52
CA SER A 156 1.56 -9.16 -18.69
C SER A 156 2.01 -10.17 -17.63
N CYS A 157 3.21 -10.76 -17.76
CA CYS A 157 3.84 -11.60 -16.74
C CYS A 157 4.55 -10.73 -15.68
N MET A 158 5.25 -9.67 -16.07
CA MET A 158 5.79 -8.67 -15.13
C MET A 158 4.69 -8.06 -14.26
N LEU A 159 3.59 -7.60 -14.88
CA LEU A 159 2.47 -6.99 -14.16
C LEU A 159 1.77 -7.99 -13.21
N LYS A 160 1.72 -9.28 -13.57
CA LYS A 160 1.25 -10.33 -12.65
C LYS A 160 2.19 -10.50 -11.46
N ALA A 161 3.50 -10.60 -11.68
CA ALA A 161 4.50 -10.72 -10.61
C ALA A 161 4.44 -9.52 -9.64
N VAL A 162 4.36 -8.30 -10.18
CA VAL A 162 4.15 -7.06 -9.40
C VAL A 162 2.85 -7.11 -8.60
N SER A 163 1.75 -7.60 -9.19
CA SER A 163 0.47 -7.74 -8.46
C SER A 163 0.53 -8.75 -7.32
N THR A 164 1.33 -9.81 -7.42
CA THR A 164 1.50 -10.81 -6.35
C THR A 164 2.48 -10.37 -5.25
N VAL A 165 3.42 -9.47 -5.56
CA VAL A 165 4.36 -8.89 -4.57
C VAL A 165 3.72 -7.71 -3.82
N SER A 166 2.83 -6.95 -4.46
CA SER A 166 2.15 -5.81 -3.84
C SER A 166 1.12 -6.23 -2.79
N THR A 167 1.23 -5.68 -1.57
CA THR A 167 0.33 -5.95 -0.44
C THR A 167 -1.14 -5.59 -0.69
N ARG A 168 -1.42 -4.80 -1.73
CA ARG A 168 -2.77 -4.41 -2.20
C ARG A 168 -2.89 -4.50 -3.72
N GLY A 169 -2.11 -5.39 -4.36
CA GLY A 169 -2.12 -5.59 -5.80
C GLY A 169 -3.43 -6.18 -6.31
N VAL A 170 -3.94 -5.65 -7.41
CA VAL A 170 -5.09 -6.21 -8.15
C VAL A 170 -4.71 -6.25 -9.62
N PHE A 171 -4.72 -7.44 -10.22
CA PHE A 171 -4.51 -7.62 -11.65
C PHE A 171 -5.86 -7.68 -12.38
N VAL A 172 -6.04 -6.81 -13.38
CA VAL A 172 -7.22 -6.78 -14.25
C VAL A 172 -6.73 -6.83 -15.71
N ALA A 173 -7.42 -7.59 -16.55
CA ALA A 173 -7.22 -7.59 -18.00
C ALA A 173 -8.54 -7.17 -18.68
N GLY A 174 -8.42 -6.42 -19.78
CA GLY A 174 -9.52 -6.23 -20.71
C GLY A 174 -9.89 -7.53 -21.43
N LYS A 175 -11.06 -7.54 -22.06
CA LYS A 175 -11.45 -8.52 -23.08
C LYS A 175 -10.99 -8.04 -24.45
#